data_AF-A0A6G2DHL1-F1
#
_entry.id   AF-A0A6G2DHL1-F1
#
_cell.length_a   1.000
_cell.length_b   1.000
_cell.length_c   1.000
_cell.angle_alpha   90.00
_cell.angle_beta   90.00
_cell.angle_gamma   90.00
#
_symmetry.space_group_name_H-M   'P 1'
#
loop_
_entity.id
_entity.type
_entity.pdbx_description
1 polymer ?
#
loop_
_entity_poly.entity_id
_entity_poly.type
_entity_poly.pdbx_seq_one_letter_code
_entity_poly.pdbx_strand_id
1 'polypeptide(L)'
;IEVIGARENNLQNVTARFPLGKFIAVTGVSGSGKSTLINSILKKAIAQKLNRNSDKPGKFKTITGIEHVDRLIDIDQSPIGRTPRSNP
;
A
#
# COMPACT_ATOMS: atom_id res chain seq x y z
N ILE A 1 0.19 12.04 -2.66
CA ILE A 1 -0.80 11.17 -1.96
C ILE A 1 -0.64 11.36 -0.47
N GLU A 2 -1.73 11.41 0.28
CA GLU A 2 -1.68 11.51 1.75
C GLU A 2 -2.70 10.56 2.38
N VAL A 3 -2.26 9.74 3.32
CA VAL A 3 -3.12 8.86 4.13
C VAL A 3 -3.36 9.54 5.45
N ILE A 4 -4.62 9.76 5.82
CA ILE A 4 -5.01 10.44 7.06
C ILE A 4 -5.71 9.45 7.99
N GLY A 5 -5.23 9.39 9.23
CA GLY A 5 -5.85 8.62 10.31
C GLY A 5 -5.90 7.12 10.06
N ALA A 6 -4.80 6.53 9.59
CA ALA A 6 -4.63 5.09 9.46
C ALA A 6 -4.66 4.41 10.84
N ARG A 7 -5.54 3.42 11.00
CA ARG A 7 -5.86 2.75 12.27
C ARG A 7 -6.04 1.24 12.14
N GLU A 8 -5.62 0.66 11.01
CA GLU A 8 -5.65 -0.80 10.84
C GLU A 8 -4.60 -1.47 11.73
N ASN A 9 -4.92 -2.66 12.25
CA ASN A 9 -4.08 -3.41 13.19
C ASN A 9 -3.58 -2.54 14.36
N ASN A 10 -2.26 -2.39 14.50
CA ASN A 10 -1.61 -1.64 15.57
C ASN A 10 -1.28 -0.18 15.21
N LEU A 11 -1.76 0.34 14.07
CA LEU A 11 -1.53 1.74 13.70
C LEU A 11 -2.31 2.67 14.63
N GLN A 12 -1.62 3.65 15.20
CA GLN A 12 -2.19 4.59 16.18
C GLN A 12 -2.57 5.91 15.53
N ASN A 13 -3.61 5.91 14.67
CA ASN A 13 -4.12 7.10 13.98
C ASN A 13 -3.05 7.86 13.18
N VAL A 14 -2.25 7.13 12.41
CA VAL A 14 -1.10 7.66 11.68
C VAL A 14 -1.56 8.50 10.47
N THR A 15 -0.93 9.65 10.27
CA THR A 15 -1.05 10.44 9.03
C THR A 15 0.30 10.46 8.33
N ALA A 16 0.33 10.10 7.05
CA ALA A 16 1.57 9.98 6.27
C ALA A 16 1.39 10.51 4.85
N ARG A 17 2.33 11.36 4.41
CA ARG A 17 2.36 11.94 3.07
C ARG A 17 3.42 11.26 2.21
N PHE A 18 3.01 10.91 0.99
CA PHE A 18 3.84 10.31 -0.05
C PHE A 18 3.88 11.24 -1.26
N PRO A 19 4.88 12.14 -1.38
CA PRO A 19 5.05 13.01 -2.54
C PRO A 19 5.34 12.20 -3.81
N LEU A 20 4.66 12.52 -4.91
CA LEU A 20 4.92 11.86 -6.20
C LEU A 20 6.24 12.34 -6.81
N GLY A 21 6.82 11.53 -7.69
CA GLY A 21 8.10 11.82 -8.35
C GLY A 21 9.30 11.73 -7.40
N LYS A 22 9.16 11.03 -6.26
CA LYS A 22 10.23 10.83 -5.27
C LYS A 22 10.43 9.34 -5.01
N PHE A 23 11.67 8.98 -4.67
CA PHE A 23 11.98 7.68 -4.10
C PHE A 23 11.72 7.73 -2.60
N ILE A 24 10.72 6.98 -2.13
CA ILE A 24 10.28 7.00 -0.73
C ILE A 24 10.55 5.64 -0.10
N ALA A 25 11.27 5.65 1.02
CA ALA A 25 11.48 4.48 1.85
C ALA A 25 10.59 4.54 3.10
N VAL A 26 10.03 3.39 3.48
CA VAL A 26 9.27 3.22 4.72
C VAL A 26 10.02 2.21 5.58
N THR A 27 10.59 2.70 6.68
CA THR A 27 11.52 1.92 7.53
C THR A 27 11.00 1.82 8.97
N GLY A 28 11.66 0.99 9.77
CA GLY A 28 11.29 0.72 11.16
C GLY A 28 11.38 -0.77 11.52
N VAL A 29 11.36 -1.07 12.82
CA VAL A 29 11.50 -2.43 13.36
C VAL A 29 10.38 -3.37 12.90
N SER A 30 10.61 -4.69 12.98
CA SER A 30 9.54 -5.67 12.71
C SER A 30 8.32 -5.42 13.60
N GLY A 31 7.11 -5.59 13.05
CA GLY A 31 5.87 -5.33 13.77
C GLY A 31 5.47 -3.85 13.91
N SER A 32 6.27 -2.88 13.46
CA SER A 32 5.94 -1.45 13.59
C SER A 32 4.76 -0.94 12.75
N GLY A 33 4.14 -1.81 11.93
CA GLY A 33 2.97 -1.46 11.11
C GLY A 33 3.28 -0.98 9.68
N LYS A 34 4.54 -1.07 9.21
CA LYS A 34 4.93 -0.69 7.83
C LYS A 34 4.06 -1.36 6.76
N SER A 35 3.98 -2.69 6.79
CA SER A 35 3.19 -3.46 5.82
C SER A 35 1.70 -3.19 5.96
N THR A 36 1.21 -2.89 7.18
CA THR A 36 -0.18 -2.48 7.40
C THR A 36 -0.46 -1.15 6.69
N LEU A 37 0.42 -0.14 6.86
CA LEU A 37 0.25 1.17 6.24
C LEU A 37 0.33 1.08 4.72
N ILE A 38 1.31 0.33 4.19
CA ILE A 38 1.56 0.29 2.75
C ILE A 38 0.68 -0.74 2.05
N ASN A 39 0.71 -2.00 2.46
CA ASN A 39 0.06 -3.07 1.71
C ASN A 39 -1.43 -3.17 2.03
N SER A 40 -1.81 -3.03 3.30
CA SER A 40 -3.21 -3.20 3.72
C SER A 40 -4.06 -1.94 3.51
N ILE A 41 -3.46 -0.75 3.61
CA ILE A 41 -4.19 0.52 3.46
C ILE A 41 -3.88 1.16 2.10
N LEU A 42 -2.67 1.69 1.90
CA LEU A 42 -2.35 2.54 0.75
C LEU A 42 -2.53 1.80 -0.59
N LYS A 43 -1.91 0.62 -0.72
CA LYS A 43 -1.97 -0.21 -1.93
C LYS A 43 -3.40 -0.60 -2.28
N LYS A 44 -4.14 -1.13 -1.31
CA LYS A 44 -5.54 -1.56 -1.51
C LYS A 44 -6.45 -0.38 -1.85
N ALA A 45 -6.27 0.77 -1.22
CA ALA A 45 -7.11 1.94 -1.51
C ALA A 45 -6.86 2.48 -2.94
N ILE A 46 -5.60 2.53 -3.38
CA ILE A 46 -5.26 2.90 -4.75
C ILE A 46 -5.80 1.84 -5.73
N ALA A 47 -5.61 0.55 -5.45
CA ALA A 47 -6.11 -0.54 -6.30
C ALA A 47 -7.64 -0.53 -6.44
N GLN A 48 -8.36 -0.26 -5.35
CA GLN A 48 -9.81 -0.15 -5.36
C GLN A 48 -10.27 1.03 -6.24
N LYS A 49 -9.57 2.17 -6.17
CA LYS A 49 -9.92 3.36 -6.96
C LYS A 49 -9.59 3.21 -8.45
N LEU A 50 -8.46 2.59 -8.79
CA LEU A 50 -7.98 2.49 -10.18
C LEU A 50 -8.50 1.25 -10.90
N ASN A 51 -8.47 0.08 -10.26
CA ASN A 51 -8.66 -1.21 -10.91
C ASN A 51 -10.04 -1.84 -10.63
N ARG A 52 -10.96 -1.09 -9.99
CA ARG A 52 -12.24 -1.61 -9.48
C ARG A 52 -12.09 -2.89 -8.63
N ASN A 53 -10.96 -3.02 -7.92
CA ASN A 53 -10.72 -4.17 -7.05
C ASN A 53 -11.77 -4.18 -5.91
N SER A 54 -12.33 -5.34 -5.61
CA SER A 54 -13.28 -5.56 -4.52
C SER A 54 -12.60 -5.66 -3.15
N ASP A 55 -11.27 -5.83 -3.10
CA ASP A 55 -10.52 -5.88 -1.85
C ASP A 55 -10.66 -4.57 -1.07
N LYS A 56 -11.33 -4.66 0.09
CA LYS A 56 -11.49 -3.51 0.97
C LYS A 56 -10.14 -3.14 1.60
N PRO A 57 -9.73 -1.87 1.53
CA PRO A 57 -8.57 -1.39 2.27
C PRO A 57 -8.81 -1.44 3.78
N GLY A 58 -7.73 -1.47 4.56
CA GLY A 58 -7.78 -1.38 6.02
C GLY A 58 -8.40 -0.08 6.52
N LYS A 59 -8.56 0.07 7.84
CA LYS A 59 -9.16 1.25 8.47
C LYS A 59 -8.29 2.49 8.31
N PHE A 60 -8.83 3.54 7.70
CA PHE A 60 -8.28 4.90 7.64
C PHE A 60 -9.42 5.93 7.61
N LYS A 61 -9.11 7.21 7.83
CA LYS A 61 -10.12 8.29 7.77
C LYS A 61 -10.36 8.77 6.33
N THR A 62 -9.30 9.16 5.63
CA THR A 62 -9.37 9.54 4.21
C THR A 62 -8.01 9.38 3.53
N ILE A 63 -7.99 9.28 2.21
CA ILE A 63 -6.79 9.33 1.37
C ILE A 63 -7.02 10.33 0.25
N THR A 64 -6.08 11.25 0.04
CA THR A 64 -6.14 12.30 -0.99
C THR A 64 -5.00 12.19 -2.00
N GLY A 65 -5.19 12.76 -3.19
CA GLY A 65 -4.17 12.80 -4.24
C GLY A 65 -4.00 11.49 -5.01
N ILE A 66 -4.96 10.56 -4.93
CA ILE A 66 -4.97 9.30 -5.72
C ILE A 66 -5.22 9.61 -7.20
N GLU A 67 -5.97 10.67 -7.49
CA GLU A 67 -6.27 11.20 -8.82
C GLU A 67 -5.03 11.60 -9.64
N HIS A 68 -3.86 11.69 -9.01
CA HIS A 68 -2.58 11.97 -9.67
C HIS A 68 -1.80 10.70 -10.03
N VAL A 69 -2.43 9.51 -9.92
CA VAL A 69 -1.82 8.22 -10.24
C VAL A 69 -2.69 7.48 -11.24
N ASP A 70 -2.12 7.16 -12.40
CA ASP A 70 -2.84 6.43 -13.45
C ASP A 70 -2.75 4.92 -13.29
N ARG A 71 -1.65 4.42 -12.70
CA ARG A 71 -1.37 2.98 -12.59
C ARG A 71 -0.68 2.65 -11.28
N LEU A 72 -1.10 1.53 -10.69
CA LEU A 72 -0.43 0.89 -9.57
C LEU A 72 0.30 -0.36 -10.08
N ILE A 73 1.60 -0.45 -9.78
CA ILE A 73 2.43 -1.63 -10.00
C ILE A 73 2.93 -2.07 -8.62
N ASP A 74 2.66 -3.32 -8.27
CA ASP A 74 3.11 -3.94 -7.02
C ASP A 74 4.16 -4.99 -7.35
N ILE A 75 5.30 -4.92 -6.68
CA ILE A 75 6.39 -5.88 -6.82
C ILE A 75 6.70 -6.37 -5.42
N ASP A 76 6.42 -7.64 -5.18
CA ASP A 76 6.62 -8.29 -3.88
C ASP A 76 7.51 -9.53 -4.02
N GLN A 77 7.67 -10.26 -2.92
CA GLN A 77 8.46 -11.49 -2.87
C GLN A 77 7.62 -12.73 -3.16
N SER A 78 6.43 -12.57 -3.75
CA SER A 78 5.64 -13.72 -4.17
C SER A 78 6.42 -14.51 -5.23
N PRO A 79 6.44 -15.85 -5.15
CA PRO A 79 7.11 -16.65 -6.17
C PRO A 79 6.56 -16.36 -7.57
N ILE A 80 7.44 -16.23 -8.56
CA ILE A 80 7.08 -15.96 -9.97
C ILE A 80 6.11 -17.04 -10.51
N GLY A 81 6.32 -18.29 -10.07
CA GLY A 81 5.44 -19.43 -10.35
C GLY A 81 5.84 -20.62 -9.48
N ARG A 82 4.90 -21.54 -9.25
CA ARG A 82 5.18 -22.80 -8.53
C ARG A 82 5.52 -23.96 -9.46
N THR A 83 5.71 -23.69 -10.76
CA THR A 83 5.95 -24.76 -11.73
C THR A 83 7.44 -25.11 -11.79
N PRO A 84 7.80 -26.41 -11.89
CA PRO A 84 9.20 -26.84 -12.00
C PRO A 84 9.93 -26.32 -13.26
N ARG A 85 9.20 -25.78 -14.23
CA ARG A 85 9.74 -25.25 -15.49
C ARG A 85 10.14 -23.77 -15.43
N SER A 86 10.00 -23.15 -14.26
CA SER A 86 10.41 -21.75 -14.04
C SER A 86 11.93 -21.72 -13.84
N ASN A 87 12.68 -21.18 -14.79
CA ASN A 87 14.08 -20.84 -14.56
C ASN A 87 14.15 -19.41 -13.99
N PRO A 88 14.72 -19.18 -12.80
CA PRO A 88 14.91 -17.85 -12.26
C PRO A 88 15.86 -16.97 -13.09
#